data_AF-A0A453IZ68-F1
#
_entry.id   AF-A0A453IZ68-F1
#
_cell.length_a   1.000
_cell.length_b   1.000
_cell.length_c   1.000
_cell.angle_alpha   90.00
_cell.angle_beta   90.00
_cell.angle_gamma   90.00
#
_symmetry.space_group_name_H-M   'P 1'
#
loop_
_entity.id
_entity.type
_entity.pdbx_description
1 polymer ?
#
loop_
_entity_poly.entity_id
_entity_poly.type
_entity_poly.pdbx_seq_one_letter_code
_entity_poly.pdbx_strand_id
1 'polypeptide(L)' 'QYGPVLLTRCPDCPRPDPLKRLVTKRDDNGNLGREFVKCLSKPMAGRDGKILKKCYHFEWI' A
#
# COMPACT_ATOMS: atom_id res chain seq x y z
N GLN A 1 16.93 7.08 -10.12
CA GLN A 1 15.71 7.89 -9.91
C GLN A 1 14.53 6.95 -10.08
N TYR A 2 13.86 6.59 -8.99
CA TYR A 2 12.65 5.77 -9.09
C TYR A 2 11.58 6.61 -9.80
N GLY A 3 10.86 6.02 -10.76
CA GLY A 3 9.80 6.72 -11.48
C GLY A 3 8.67 7.16 -10.55
N PRO A 4 7.74 8.01 -11.01
CA PRO A 4 6.58 8.39 -10.20
C PRO A 4 5.80 7.13 -9.81
N VAL A 5 5.79 6.81 -8.50
CA VAL A 5 4.97 5.71 -7.96
C VAL A 5 3.51 6.07 -8.24
N LEU A 6 2.87 5.30 -9.13
CA LEU A 6 1.48 5.50 -9.49
C LEU A 6 0.59 5.09 -8.31
N LEU A 7 0.19 6.08 -7.50
CA LEU A 7 -0.71 5.91 -6.35
C LEU A 7 -2.13 5.48 -6.75
N THR A 8 -2.40 5.28 -8.03
CA THR A 8 -3.74 5.07 -8.57
C THR A 8 -4.32 3.72 -8.18
N ARG A 9 -3.52 2.64 -8.12
CA ARG A 9 -3.99 1.28 -7.78
C ARG A 9 -2.89 0.42 -7.15
N CYS A 10 -3.28 -0.48 -6.26
CA CYS A 10 -2.39 -1.49 -5.71
C CYS A 10 -2.10 -2.57 -6.77
N PRO A 11 -0.84 -2.90 -7.09
CA PRO A 11 -0.51 -3.96 -8.06
C PRO A 11 -0.86 -5.36 -7.53
N ASP A 12 -0.88 -5.53 -6.20
CA ASP A 12 -1.02 -6.84 -5.56
C ASP A 12 -2.47 -7.20 -5.21
N CYS A 13 -3.44 -6.30 -5.43
CA CYS A 13 -4.84 -6.65 -5.17
C CYS A 13 -5.83 -5.91 -6.09
N PRO A 14 -6.95 -6.56 -6.48
CA PRO A 14 -7.91 -6.03 -7.44
C PRO A 14 -8.81 -4.92 -6.88
N ARG A 15 -8.44 -4.34 -5.74
CA ARG A 15 -9.29 -3.39 -5.02
C ARG A 15 -9.21 -2.00 -5.67
N PRO A 16 -10.32 -1.25 -5.65
CA PRO A 16 -10.36 0.08 -6.24
C PRO A 16 -9.63 1.11 -5.36
N ASP A 17 -9.46 0.84 -4.07
CA ASP A 17 -8.81 1.76 -3.15
C ASP A 17 -7.36 2.05 -3.58
N PRO A 18 -6.96 3.32 -3.69
CA PRO A 18 -5.60 3.69 -4.06
C PRO A 18 -4.59 3.32 -2.98
N LEU A 19 -3.32 3.31 -3.35
CA LEU A 19 -2.23 3.24 -2.38
C LEU A 19 -2.20 4.55 -1.58
N LYS A 20 -1.94 4.45 -0.28
CA LYS A 20 -1.78 5.64 0.57
C LYS A 20 -0.31 5.96 0.75
N ARG A 21 0.07 7.20 0.44
CA ARG A 21 1.36 7.78 0.78
C ARG A 21 1.42 8.10 2.27
N LEU A 22 2.47 7.66 2.93
CA LEU A 22 2.68 7.76 4.37
C LEU A 22 4.14 8.12 4.64
N VAL A 23 4.39 8.64 5.85
CA VAL A 23 5.72 8.99 6.34
C VAL A 23 5.99 8.18 7.59
N THR A 24 7.17 7.61 7.71
CA THR A 24 7.61 6.93 8.93
C THR A 24 7.71 7.93 10.08
N LYS A 25 7.15 7.54 11.22
CA LYS A 25 7.14 8.37 12.44
C LYS A 25 8.13 7.89 13.51
N ARG A 26 8.79 6.77 13.25
CA ARG A 26 9.73 6.11 14.16
C ARG A 26 11.06 5.99 13.45
N ASP A 27 12.12 6.06 14.22
CA ASP A 27 13.47 5.84 13.74
C ASP A 27 13.86 4.36 13.79
N ASP A 28 13.05 3.52 13.15
CA ASP A 28 13.37 2.11 13.00
C ASP A 28 14.36 1.99 11.84
N ASN A 29 15.60 1.57 12.14
CA ASN A 29 16.68 1.40 11.16
C ASN A 29 17.03 2.67 10.36
N GLY A 30 17.02 3.86 10.99
CA GLY A 30 17.40 5.11 10.34
C GLY A 30 16.34 5.63 9.36
N ASN A 31 15.11 5.12 9.40
CA ASN A 31 14.07 5.48 8.44
C ASN A 31 13.22 6.66 8.89
N LEU A 32 13.50 7.39 9.97
CA LEU A 32 12.65 8.49 10.43
C LEU A 32 12.41 9.54 9.31
N GLY A 33 11.15 9.88 9.05
CA GLY A 33 10.79 10.88 8.04
C GLY A 33 10.82 10.37 6.59
N ARG A 34 11.18 9.09 6.36
CA ARG A 34 11.16 8.47 5.03
C ARG A 34 9.74 8.22 4.55
N GLU A 35 9.52 8.47 3.27
CA GLU A 35 8.22 8.32 2.62
C GLU A 35 8.03 6.93 2.03
N PHE A 36 6.82 6.40 2.15
CA PHE A 36 6.44 5.10 1.59
C PHE A 36 4.98 5.08 1.15
N VAL A 37 4.66 4.12 0.30
CA VAL A 37 3.28 3.81 -0.08
C VAL A 37 2.88 2.48 0.52
N LYS A 38 1.60 2.35 0.90
CA LYS A 38 1.05 1.08 1.37
C LYS A 38 -0.39 0.91 0.92
N CYS A 39 -0.77 -0.33 0.61
CA CYS A 39 -2.18 -0.68 0.48
C CYS A 39 -2.80 -0.81 1.88
N LEU A 40 -3.84 -0.01 2.14
CA LEU A 40 -4.58 -0.04 3.41
C LEU A 40 -5.88 -0.83 3.34
N SER A 41 -6.06 -1.59 2.26
CA SER A 41 -7.29 -2.34 2.05
C SER A 41 -7.57 -3.33 3.18
N LYS A 42 -8.81 -3.32 3.65
CA LYS A 42 -9.30 -4.29 4.62
C LYS A 42 -9.75 -5.57 3.90
N PRO A 43 -9.89 -6.69 4.65
CA PRO A 43 -10.59 -7.85 4.12
C PRO A 43 -11.99 -7.47 3.61
N MET A 44 -12.38 -7.99 2.46
CA MET A 44 -13.69 -7.72 1.85
C MET A 44 -14.17 -8.91 1.02
N ALA A 45 -15.47 -8.98 0.75
CA ALA A 45 -16.00 -9.94 -0.21
C ALA A 45 -15.50 -9.60 -1.62
N GLY A 46 -14.89 -10.59 -2.29
CA GLY A 46 -14.53 -10.55 -3.69
C GLY A 46 -15.76 -10.75 -4.59
N ARG A 47 -15.60 -10.47 -5.88
CA ARG A 47 -16.68 -10.59 -6.88
C ARG A 47 -17.17 -12.04 -7.06
N ASP A 48 -16.31 -13.01 -6.75
CA ASP A 48 -16.60 -14.44 -6.77
C ASP A 48 -17.15 -14.98 -5.43
N GLY A 49 -17.49 -14.08 -4.50
CA GLY A 49 -17.94 -14.44 -3.15
C GLY A 49 -16.83 -14.88 -2.21
N LYS A 50 -15.57 -14.98 -2.67
CA LYS A 50 -14.44 -15.32 -1.81
C LYS A 50 -13.95 -14.09 -1.05
N ILE A 51 -13.56 -14.28 0.21
CA ILE A 51 -12.99 -13.19 1.00
C ILE A 51 -11.59 -12.85 0.47
N LEU A 52 -11.43 -11.62 -0.04
CA LEU A 52 -10.12 -11.04 -0.30
C LEU A 52 -9.45 -10.75 1.03
N LYS A 53 -8.34 -11.42 1.32
CA LYS A 53 -7.54 -11.17 2.53
C LYS A 53 -6.91 -9.77 2.52
N LYS A 54 -6.51 -9.27 3.68
CA LYS A 54 -5.78 -8.01 3.82
C LYS A 54 -4.57 -8.00 2.88
N CYS A 55 -4.39 -6.90 2.15
CA CYS A 55 -3.20 -6.68 1.33
C CYS A 55 -2.06 -6.11 2.20
N TYR A 56 -0.83 -6.51 1.90
CA TYR A 56 0.38 -6.08 2.59
C TYR A 56 1.36 -5.30 1.70
N HIS A 57 0.93 -4.95 0.48
CA HIS A 57 1.75 -4.19 -0.47
C HIS A 57 2.36 -2.94 0.17
N PHE A 58 3.66 -2.76 -0.06
CA PHE A 58 4.49 -1.70 0.48
C PHE A 58 5.62 -1.38 -0.50
N GLU A 59 5.93 -0.11 -0.69
CA GLU A 59 7.05 0.34 -1.52
C GLU A 59 7.61 1.66 -0.97
N TRP A 60 8.94 1.83 -1.01
CA TRP A 60 9.59 3.09 -0.65
C TRP A 60 9.50 4.09 -1.81
N ILE A 61 9.26 5.38 -1.49
CA ILE A 61 9.34 6.48 -2.47
C ILE A 61 10.76 7.06 -2.48
#